data_AF-A0A946KQG3-F1
#
_entry.id   AF-A0A946KQG3-F1
#
_cell.length_a   1.000
_cell.length_b   1.000
_cell.length_c   1.000
_cell.angle_alpha   90.00
_cell.angle_beta   90.00
_cell.angle_gamma   90.00
#
_symmetry.space_group_name_H-M   'P 1'
#
loop_
_entity.id
_entity.type
_entity.pdbx_description
1 polymer ?
#
loop_
_entity_poly.entity_id
_entity_poly.type
_entity_poly.pdbx_seq_one_letter_code
_entity_poly.pdbx_strand_id
1 'polypeptide(L)'
;MKKGLLILLCFPLISLAQQTYVPDDIFEAHLEANGLGNGIPNDNYVTTSNISNETYLVLYNMNISDLTGIEDFLSLTNLILHHNQL
;
A
#
# COMPACT_ATOMS: atom_id res chain seq x y z
N MET A 1 -6.88 29.77 -36.56
CA MET A 1 -6.55 28.35 -36.31
C MET A 1 -6.41 28.16 -34.81
N LYS A 2 -7.28 27.32 -34.23
CA LYS A 2 -7.48 27.12 -32.79
C LYS A 2 -6.23 26.45 -32.19
N LYS A 3 -5.29 27.23 -31.68
CA LYS A 3 -4.12 26.74 -30.93
C LYS A 3 -4.41 26.87 -29.44
N GLY A 4 -5.21 25.97 -28.90
CA GLY A 4 -5.58 26.05 -27.49
C GLY A 4 -6.59 24.98 -27.11
N LEU A 5 -6.23 23.71 -27.29
CA LEU A 5 -7.01 22.62 -26.68
C LEU A 5 -6.23 21.30 -26.54
N LEU A 6 -4.97 21.34 -26.10
CA LEU A 6 -4.23 20.09 -25.80
C LEU A 6 -3.62 20.03 -24.39
N ILE A 7 -3.95 20.97 -23.50
CA ILE A 7 -3.51 20.94 -22.09
C ILE A 7 -4.62 20.42 -21.16
N LEU A 8 -5.89 20.39 -21.63
CA LEU A 8 -7.04 20.01 -20.80
C LEU A 8 -7.24 18.49 -20.64
N LEU A 9 -6.57 17.66 -21.43
CA LEU A 9 -6.70 16.19 -21.37
C LEU A 9 -5.75 15.51 -20.39
N CYS A 10 -4.73 16.21 -19.88
CA CYS A 10 -3.78 15.65 -18.91
C CYS A 10 -4.15 15.94 -17.45
N PHE A 11 -5.08 16.87 -17.19
CA PHE A 11 -5.45 17.24 -15.82
C PHE A 11 -6.22 16.17 -15.00
N PRO A 12 -7.02 15.25 -15.56
CA PRO A 12 -7.66 14.21 -14.76
C PRO A 12 -6.77 12.96 -14.56
N LEU A 13 -5.59 12.91 -15.17
CA LEU A 13 -4.62 11.81 -14.99
C LEU A 13 -3.67 12.03 -13.80
N ILE A 14 -3.77 13.16 -13.08
CA ILE A 14 -2.80 13.58 -12.06
C ILE A 14 -3.09 12.99 -10.66
N SER A 15 -4.17 12.24 -10.43
CA SER A 15 -4.52 11.78 -9.08
C SER A 15 -4.88 10.30 -8.92
N LEU A 16 -4.40 9.40 -9.79
CA LEU A 16 -4.40 7.97 -9.44
C LEU A 16 -3.23 7.74 -8.46
N ALA A 17 -3.54 7.60 -7.18
CA ALA A 17 -2.55 7.21 -6.20
C ALA A 17 -2.01 5.82 -6.57
N GLN A 18 -0.69 5.67 -6.64
CA GLN A 18 -0.07 4.38 -6.91
C GLN A 18 -0.52 3.37 -5.84
N GLN A 19 -0.87 2.17 -6.27
CA GLN A 19 -1.32 1.09 -5.39
C GLN A 19 -0.23 0.01 -5.30
N THR A 20 -0.12 -0.59 -4.13
CA THR A 20 0.72 -1.75 -3.83
C THR A 20 -0.19 -2.96 -3.70
N TYR A 21 0.14 -4.06 -4.37
CA TYR A 21 -0.62 -5.30 -4.27
C TYR A 21 -0.27 -6.05 -2.99
N VAL A 22 -1.28 -6.38 -2.18
CA VAL A 22 -1.17 -7.05 -0.88
C VAL A 22 -2.21 -8.17 -0.81
N PRO A 23 -1.89 -9.40 -1.27
CA PRO A 23 -2.86 -10.49 -1.44
C PRO A 23 -3.28 -11.23 -0.15
N ASP A 24 -2.55 -11.05 0.95
CA ASP A 24 -2.92 -11.66 2.23
C ASP A 24 -3.89 -10.74 2.97
N ASP A 25 -5.16 -11.15 3.08
CA ASP A 25 -6.23 -10.37 3.72
C ASP A 25 -5.87 -9.93 5.15
N ILE A 26 -5.08 -10.72 5.89
CA ILE A 26 -4.67 -10.38 7.26
C ILE A 26 -3.60 -9.29 7.23
N PHE A 27 -2.66 -9.36 6.29
CA PHE A 27 -1.66 -8.31 6.09
C PHE A 27 -2.34 -7.00 5.65
N GLU A 28 -3.21 -7.04 4.63
CA GLU A 28 -3.95 -5.87 4.17
C GLU A 28 -4.78 -5.25 5.31
N ALA A 29 -5.54 -6.08 6.05
CA ALA A 29 -6.35 -5.60 7.16
C ALA A 29 -5.52 -4.94 8.28
N HIS A 30 -4.29 -5.44 8.53
CA HIS A 30 -3.38 -4.78 9.47
C HIS A 30 -2.98 -3.38 8.97
N LEU A 31 -2.65 -3.24 7.69
CA LEU A 31 -2.28 -1.96 7.10
C LEU A 31 -3.45 -0.98 7.12
N GLU A 32 -4.65 -1.41 6.74
CA GLU A 32 -5.88 -0.64 6.84
C GLU A 32 -6.14 -0.14 8.27
N ALA A 33 -6.06 -1.03 9.26
CA ALA A 33 -6.32 -0.70 10.66
C ALA A 33 -5.31 0.31 11.24
N ASN A 34 -4.11 0.41 10.66
CA ASN A 34 -3.07 1.35 11.09
C ASN A 34 -3.01 2.62 10.22
N GLY A 35 -3.98 2.84 9.32
CA GLY A 35 -4.02 4.02 8.46
C GLY A 35 -3.01 4.00 7.31
N LEU A 36 -2.45 2.82 7.01
CA LEU A 36 -1.50 2.58 5.94
C LEU A 36 -2.18 2.08 4.65
N GLY A 37 -3.45 1.71 4.74
CA GLY A 37 -4.26 1.20 3.64
C GLY A 37 -4.76 2.25 2.65
N ASN A 38 -5.63 1.85 1.72
CA ASN A 38 -6.35 2.73 0.81
C ASN A 38 -7.78 3.07 1.30
N GLY A 39 -8.23 2.46 2.39
CA GLY A 39 -9.56 2.64 2.98
C GLY A 39 -10.62 1.66 2.46
N ILE A 40 -10.23 0.63 1.71
CA ILE A 40 -11.12 -0.36 1.09
C ILE A 40 -10.68 -1.76 1.54
N PRO A 41 -11.40 -2.37 2.50
CA PRO A 41 -11.00 -3.69 3.02
C PRO A 41 -11.17 -4.83 2.02
N ASN A 42 -10.18 -5.72 1.95
CA ASN A 42 -10.12 -6.95 1.13
C ASN A 42 -10.18 -6.67 -0.37
N ASP A 43 -9.62 -5.54 -0.82
CA ASP A 43 -9.46 -5.27 -2.25
C ASP A 43 -8.09 -5.71 -2.78
N ASN A 44 -7.21 -6.21 -1.90
CA ASN A 44 -5.82 -6.60 -2.14
C ASN A 44 -4.89 -5.44 -2.47
N TYR A 45 -5.25 -4.20 -2.14
CA TYR A 45 -4.43 -3.03 -2.46
C TYR A 45 -4.31 -2.07 -1.28
N VAL A 46 -3.14 -1.46 -1.17
CA VAL A 46 -2.92 -0.30 -0.30
C VAL A 46 -2.32 0.85 -1.11
N THR A 47 -2.49 2.08 -0.64
CA THR A 47 -1.88 3.23 -1.30
C THR A 47 -0.38 3.25 -1.02
N THR A 48 0.47 3.13 -2.06
CA THR A 48 1.93 3.02 -1.93
C THR A 48 2.55 4.17 -1.12
N SER A 49 2.04 5.39 -1.27
CA SER A 49 2.55 6.54 -0.52
C SER A 49 2.27 6.46 0.99
N ASN A 50 1.29 5.67 1.42
CA ASN A 50 0.95 5.52 2.83
C ASN A 50 1.93 4.58 3.54
N ILE A 51 2.47 3.58 2.83
CA ILE A 51 3.43 2.61 3.39
C ILE A 51 4.91 2.99 3.17
N SER A 52 5.24 3.78 2.16
CA SER A 52 6.64 3.96 1.72
C SER A 52 7.56 4.66 2.72
N ASN A 53 6.98 5.45 3.64
CA ASN A 53 7.71 6.17 4.70
C ASN A 53 7.70 5.44 6.05
N GLU A 54 7.03 4.28 6.14
CA GLU A 54 6.99 3.53 7.39
C GLU A 54 8.36 2.93 7.70
N THR A 55 8.86 3.25 8.89
CA THR A 55 10.20 2.80 9.36
C THR A 55 10.13 1.58 10.26
N TYR A 56 8.95 1.32 10.83
CA TYR A 56 8.71 0.30 11.84
C TYR A 56 7.38 -0.41 11.59
N LEU A 57 7.42 -1.73 11.39
CA LEU A 57 6.24 -2.55 11.16
C LEU A 57 6.23 -3.76 12.10
N VAL A 58 5.10 -3.98 12.76
CA VAL A 58 4.91 -5.08 13.74
C VAL A 58 3.75 -5.96 13.33
N LEU A 59 4.08 -7.15 12.85
CA LEU A 59 3.14 -8.19 12.49
C LEU A 59 3.43 -9.40 13.37
N TYR A 60 2.93 -9.41 14.61
CA TYR A 60 3.20 -10.46 15.59
C TYR A 60 1.98 -11.36 15.78
N ASN A 61 2.16 -12.68 15.60
CA ASN A 61 1.13 -13.69 15.88
C ASN A 61 -0.21 -13.42 15.18
N MET A 62 -0.15 -13.10 13.87
CA MET A 62 -1.33 -12.71 13.09
C MET A 62 -1.82 -13.80 12.12
N ASN A 63 -1.04 -14.85 11.88
CA ASN A 63 -1.27 -15.87 10.84
C ASN A 63 -1.10 -15.35 9.40
N ILE A 64 -0.25 -14.35 9.20
CA ILE A 64 0.11 -13.90 7.84
C ILE A 64 0.91 -15.00 7.15
N SER A 65 0.57 -15.27 5.90
CA SER A 65 1.14 -16.34 5.07
C SER A 65 1.85 -15.83 3.83
N ASP A 66 1.54 -14.60 3.40
CA ASP A 66 2.17 -13.93 2.26
C ASP A 66 2.48 -12.48 2.62
N LEU A 67 3.72 -12.04 2.35
CA LEU A 67 4.20 -10.68 2.56
C LEU A 67 4.35 -9.89 1.25
N THR A 68 3.83 -10.38 0.13
CA THR A 68 3.79 -9.64 -1.13
C THR A 68 3.27 -8.22 -0.89
N GLY A 69 3.99 -7.23 -1.44
CA GLY A 69 3.77 -5.80 -1.18
C GLY A 69 4.70 -5.20 -0.12
N ILE A 70 5.38 -6.01 0.70
CA ILE A 70 6.38 -5.52 1.66
C ILE A 70 7.58 -4.84 0.97
N GLU A 71 7.87 -5.19 -0.28
CA GLU A 71 8.95 -4.61 -1.09
C GLU A 71 8.78 -3.11 -1.35
N ASP A 72 7.55 -2.58 -1.24
CA ASP A 72 7.25 -1.17 -1.46
C ASP A 72 7.40 -0.32 -0.18
N PHE A 73 7.78 -0.94 0.96
CA PHE A 73 8.13 -0.24 2.20
C PHE A 73 9.57 0.31 2.14
N LEU A 74 9.77 1.37 1.35
CA LEU A 74 11.10 1.91 1.03
C LEU A 74 11.92 2.38 2.25
N SER A 75 11.26 2.81 3.33
CA SER A 75 11.92 3.34 4.53
C SER A 75 12.01 2.33 5.69
N LEU A 76 11.54 1.10 5.51
CA LEU A 76 11.41 0.13 6.59
C LEU A 76 12.79 -0.35 7.07
N THR A 77 13.13 -0.03 8.31
CA THR A 77 14.38 -0.46 8.95
C THR A 77 14.17 -1.51 10.02
N ASN A 78 12.94 -1.64 10.52
CA ASN A 78 12.61 -2.52 11.63
C ASN A 78 11.31 -3.26 11.36
N LEU A 79 11.42 -4.58 11.23
CA LEU A 79 10.31 -5.47 10.89
C LEU A 79 10.23 -6.60 11.91
N ILE A 80 9.11 -6.69 12.63
CA ILE A 80 8.82 -7.76 13.58
C ILE A 80 7.77 -8.68 12.97
N LEU A 81 8.12 -9.94 12.71
CA LEU A 81 7.28 -10.92 11.99
C LEU A 81 7.05 -12.24 12.75
N HIS A 82 7.41 -12.30 14.03
CA HIS A 82 7.40 -13.56 14.77
C HIS A 82 5.99 -14.18 14.88
N HIS A 83 5.94 -15.51 14.88
CA HIS A 83 4.71 -16.32 15.01
C HIS A 83 3.68 -16.12 13.87
N ASN A 84 4.15 -15.93 12.64
CA ASN A 84 3.32 -16.01 11.43
C ASN A 84 3.53 -17.35 10.69
N GLN A 85 2.78 -17.55 9.61
CA GLN A 85 2.78 -18.77 8.79
C GLN A 85 3.50 -18.55 7.45
N LEU A 86 4.61 -17.80 7.49
CA LEU A 86 5.43 -17.42 6.34
C LEU A 86 6.20 -18.61 5.74
#